data_AF-A0A925FH07-F1
#
_entry.id   AF-A0A925FH07-F1
#
_cell.length_a   1.000
_cell.length_b   1.000
_cell.length_c   1.000
_cell.angle_alpha   90.00
_cell.angle_beta   90.00
_cell.angle_gamma   90.00
#
_symmetry.space_group_name_H-M   'P 1'
#
loop_
_entity.id
_entity.type
_entity.pdbx_description
1 polymer ?
#
loop_
_entity_poly.entity_id
_entity_poly.type
_entity_poly.pdbx_seq_one_letter_code
_entity_poly.pdbx_strand_id
1 'polypeptide(L)'
;MSLKLPSGTVAYEEVIATVKGFTDRVEEHKASFIEAGFAEDFIDTLRGAIKELEDTLAEKGAFYGRRTVATSGLNLEFARAREMVRKLDAMVAPRLEGTDRLAGWKSLSRFAREQREEKEQGDVNGVTPTPQTHAV
;
A
#
# COMPACT_ATOMS: atom_id res chain seq x y z
N MET A 1 26.79 20.12 11.67
CA MET A 1 26.40 18.70 11.83
C MET A 1 25.04 18.52 11.19
N SER A 2 24.96 17.81 10.05
CA SER A 2 23.69 17.53 9.38
C SER A 2 23.05 16.28 9.98
N LEU A 3 21.86 16.42 10.56
CA LEU A 3 21.03 15.29 10.98
C LEU A 3 20.52 14.58 9.71
N LYS A 4 21.17 13.48 9.31
CA LYS A 4 20.68 12.63 8.22
C LYS A 4 19.46 11.87 8.72
N LEU A 5 18.30 12.14 8.14
CA LEU A 5 17.13 11.29 8.31
C LEU A 5 17.32 10.00 7.48
N PRO A 6 17.10 8.81 8.06
CA PRO A 6 17.24 7.55 7.33
C PRO A 6 16.25 7.49 6.16
N SER A 7 16.76 7.14 4.98
CA SER A 7 16.05 7.18 3.71
C SER A 7 15.05 6.04 3.56
N GLY A 8 13.82 6.36 3.17
CA GLY A 8 12.87 5.49 2.45
C GLY A 8 12.18 4.38 3.23
N THR A 9 12.87 3.85 4.23
CA THR A 9 12.36 2.90 5.22
C THR A 9 13.02 3.36 6.50
N VAL A 10 12.46 4.37 7.16
CA VAL A 10 12.79 4.54 8.58
C VAL A 10 12.43 3.19 9.18
N ALA A 11 13.42 2.42 9.63
CA ALA A 11 13.15 1.23 10.40
C ALA A 11 12.48 1.73 11.67
N TYR A 12 11.16 1.89 11.63
CA TYR A 12 10.39 2.41 12.76
C TYR A 12 10.65 1.55 13.99
N GLU A 13 10.95 0.27 13.78
CA GLU A 13 11.47 -0.69 14.74
C GLU A 13 12.80 -0.24 15.38
N GLU A 14 13.76 0.26 14.59
CA GLU A 14 15.05 0.78 15.09
C GLU A 14 14.87 2.07 15.87
N VAL A 15 13.96 2.95 15.42
CA VAL A 15 13.59 4.16 16.16
C VAL A 15 12.91 3.80 17.48
N ILE A 16 11.94 2.89 17.47
CA ILE A 16 11.26 2.41 18.67
C ILE A 16 12.26 1.76 19.64
N ALA A 17 13.16 0.91 19.16
CA ALA A 17 14.19 0.28 19.97
C ALA A 17 15.14 1.32 20.59
N THR A 18 15.55 2.32 19.81
CA THR A 18 16.40 3.42 20.29
C THR A 18 15.70 4.24 21.37
N VAL A 19 14.44 4.61 21.14
CA VAL A 19 13.67 5.42 22.08
C VAL A 19 13.33 4.63 23.36
N LYS A 20 13.08 3.31 23.25
CA LYS A 20 12.94 2.42 24.42
C LYS A 20 14.22 2.39 25.25
N GLY A 21 15.37 2.13 24.62
CA GLY A 21 16.66 2.12 25.33
C GLY A 21 17.02 3.48 25.95
N PHE A 22 16.62 4.58 25.31
CA PHE A 22 16.74 5.91 25.90
C PHE A 22 15.82 6.09 27.11
N THR A 23 14.56 5.66 27.02
CA THR A 23 13.58 5.76 28.10
C THR A 23 14.03 4.97 29.34
N ASP A 24 14.58 3.77 29.15
CA ASP A 24 15.10 2.94 30.24
C ASP A 24 16.28 3.62 30.95
N ARG A 25 17.19 4.23 30.19
CA ARG A 25 18.32 5.02 30.72
C ARG A 25 17.88 6.28 31.46
N VAL A 26 16.83 6.93 30.97
CA VAL A 26 16.29 8.16 31.56
C VAL A 26 15.55 7.86 32.87
N GLU A 27 14.93 6.69 32.99
CA GLU A 27 14.26 6.27 34.22
C GLU A 27 15.22 6.14 35.41
N GLU A 28 16.44 5.63 35.18
CA GLU A 28 17.49 5.58 36.21
C GLU A 28 17.84 6.97 36.77
N HIS A 29 17.61 8.03 35.98
CA HIS A 29 17.91 9.42 36.32
C HIS A 29 16.66 10.30 36.47
N LYS A 30 15.47 9.70 36.64
CA LYS A 30 14.17 10.40 36.68
C LYS A 30 14.17 11.62 37.61
N ALA A 31 14.74 11.48 38.81
CA ALA A 31 14.81 12.56 39.79
C ALA A 31 15.56 13.80 39.26
N SER A 32 16.69 13.61 38.57
CA SER A 32 17.46 14.71 37.98
C SER A 32 16.73 15.40 36.83
N PHE A 33 15.90 14.66 36.08
CA PHE A 33 15.06 15.26 35.04
C PHE A 33 13.91 16.08 35.64
N ILE A 34 13.29 15.61 36.72
CA ILE A 34 12.27 16.37 37.45
C ILE A 34 12.86 17.65 38.05
N GLU A 35 14.05 17.56 38.66
CA GLU A 35 14.79 18.73 39.16
C GLU A 35 15.15 19.71 38.05
N ALA A 36 15.40 19.23 36.83
CA ALA A 36 15.62 20.04 35.64
C ALA A 36 14.34 20.63 35.03
N GLY A 37 13.17 20.37 35.63
CA GLY A 37 11.88 20.96 35.24
C GLY A 37 11.02 20.11 34.31
N PHE A 38 11.34 18.82 34.12
CA PHE A 38 10.45 17.90 33.41
C PHE A 38 9.26 17.53 34.30
N ALA A 39 8.10 17.30 33.68
CA ALA A 39 6.89 16.85 34.37
C ALA A 39 7.12 15.47 35.02
N GLU A 40 6.49 15.18 36.16
CA GLU A 40 6.72 13.92 36.90
C GLU A 40 6.30 12.65 36.11
N ASP A 41 5.39 12.83 35.16
CA ASP A 41 4.78 11.82 34.30
C ASP A 41 5.43 11.73 32.90
N PHE A 42 6.55 12.44 32.66
CA PHE A 42 7.13 12.54 31.32
C PHE A 42 7.57 11.19 30.75
N ILE A 43 8.10 10.29 31.59
CA ILE A 43 8.49 8.93 31.19
C ILE A 43 7.25 8.11 30.83
N ASP A 44 6.18 8.23 31.61
CA ASP A 44 4.93 7.52 31.36
C ASP A 44 4.28 8.02 30.08
N THR A 45 4.30 9.33 29.84
CA THR A 45 3.88 9.96 28.58
C THR A 45 4.70 9.46 27.39
N LEU A 46 6.04 9.38 27.53
CA LEU A 46 6.92 8.89 26.49
C LEU A 46 6.65 7.40 26.17
N ARG A 47 6.46 6.57 27.20
CA ARG A 47 6.06 5.17 27.04
C ARG A 47 4.72 5.03 26.33
N GLY A 48 3.75 5.87 26.69
CA GLY A 48 2.45 5.94 26.02
C GLY A 48 2.59 6.24 24.53
N ALA A 49 3.37 7.26 24.18
CA ALA A 49 3.62 7.62 22.78
C ALA A 49 4.36 6.51 21.99
N ILE A 50 5.34 5.83 22.60
CA ILE A 50 6.01 4.67 21.98
C ILE A 50 4.98 3.57 21.69
N LYS A 51 4.11 3.27 22.66
CA LYS A 51 3.08 2.24 22.51
C LYS A 51 2.07 2.60 21.42
N GLU A 52 1.61 3.84 21.37
CA GLU A 52 0.69 4.31 20.32
C GLU A 52 1.33 4.20 18.93
N LEU A 53 2.62 4.51 18.82
CA LEU A 53 3.36 4.32 17.58
C LEU A 53 3.44 2.83 17.17
N GLU A 54 3.69 1.92 18.12
CA GLU A 54 3.68 0.47 17.87
C GLU A 54 2.32 -0.01 17.38
N ASP A 55 1.24 0.40 18.06
CA ASP A 55 -0.12 0.00 17.74
C ASP A 55 -0.52 0.50 16.33
N THR A 56 -0.21 1.77 15.99
CA THR A 56 -0.50 2.33 14.66
C THR A 56 0.30 1.66 13.53
N LEU A 57 1.52 1.22 13.79
CA LEU A 57 2.32 0.47 12.80
C LEU A 57 1.75 -0.93 12.56
N ALA A 58 1.32 -1.61 13.62
CA ALA A 58 0.66 -2.91 13.51
C ALA A 58 -0.65 -2.81 12.69
N GLU A 59 -1.47 -1.78 12.95
CA GLU A 59 -2.69 -1.52 12.20
C GLU A 59 -2.43 -1.24 10.72
N LYS A 60 -1.42 -0.42 10.41
CA LYS A 60 -0.98 -0.17 9.03
C LYS A 60 -0.57 -1.47 8.34
N GLY A 61 0.26 -2.29 9.00
CA GLY A 61 0.67 -3.60 8.47
C GLY A 61 -0.53 -4.50 8.15
N ALA A 62 -1.50 -4.59 9.07
CA ALA A 62 -2.72 -5.36 8.86
C ALA A 62 -3.58 -4.82 7.72
N PHE A 63 -3.71 -3.50 7.59
CA PHE A 63 -4.46 -2.87 6.49
C PHE A 63 -3.81 -3.18 5.13
N TYR A 64 -2.50 -3.02 5.00
CA TYR A 64 -1.78 -3.36 3.78
C TYR A 64 -1.91 -4.85 3.45
N GLY A 65 -1.77 -5.73 4.46
CA GLY A 65 -1.98 -7.17 4.29
C GLY A 65 -3.38 -7.48 3.74
N ARG A 66 -4.43 -6.94 4.35
CA ARG A 66 -5.82 -7.11 3.88
C ARG A 66 -6.01 -6.60 2.45
N ARG A 67 -5.47 -5.41 2.13
CA ARG A 67 -5.58 -4.82 0.79
C ARG A 67 -4.89 -5.68 -0.26
N THR A 68 -3.69 -6.17 0.03
CA THR A 68 -2.94 -7.06 -0.87
C THR A 68 -3.68 -8.37 -1.09
N VAL A 69 -4.17 -9.02 -0.03
CA VAL A 69 -4.94 -10.26 -0.14
C VAL A 69 -6.22 -10.07 -0.94
N ALA A 70 -6.98 -9.00 -0.67
CA ALA A 70 -8.21 -8.69 -1.40
C ALA A 70 -7.94 -8.44 -2.90
N THR A 71 -6.89 -7.69 -3.22
CA THR A 71 -6.49 -7.41 -4.60
C THR A 71 -6.07 -8.69 -5.32
N SER A 72 -5.26 -9.53 -4.68
CA SER A 72 -4.85 -10.83 -5.21
C SER A 72 -6.04 -11.76 -5.44
N GLY A 73 -7.01 -11.79 -4.51
CA GLY A 73 -8.24 -12.55 -4.64
C GLY A 73 -9.08 -12.09 -5.84
N LEU A 74 -9.27 -10.77 -6.00
CA LEU A 74 -9.97 -10.21 -7.16
C LEU A 74 -9.27 -10.53 -8.48
N ASN A 75 -7.95 -10.45 -8.53
CA ASN A 75 -7.18 -10.80 -9.72
C ASN A 75 -7.34 -12.29 -10.10
N LEU A 76 -7.37 -13.18 -9.10
CA LEU A 76 -7.60 -14.61 -9.32
C LEU A 76 -9.01 -14.88 -9.87
N GLU A 77 -10.03 -14.29 -9.26
CA GLU A 77 -11.41 -14.45 -9.73
C GLU A 77 -11.62 -13.84 -11.12
N PHE A 78 -10.98 -12.71 -11.42
CA PHE A 78 -11.00 -12.13 -12.75
C PHE A 78 -10.29 -13.03 -13.78
N ALA A 79 -9.18 -13.68 -13.41
CA ALA A 79 -8.52 -14.65 -14.28
C ALA A 79 -9.43 -15.85 -14.60
N ARG A 80 -10.16 -16.38 -13.61
CA ARG A 80 -11.15 -17.45 -13.80
C ARG A 80 -12.29 -17.01 -14.71
N ALA A 81 -12.82 -15.81 -14.51
CA ALA A 81 -13.87 -15.23 -15.36
C ALA A 81 -13.42 -15.12 -16.82
N ARG A 82 -12.18 -14.65 -17.07
CA ARG A 82 -11.63 -14.59 -18.43
C ARG A 82 -11.50 -15.97 -19.07
N GLU A 83 -11.10 -16.99 -18.31
CA GLU A 83 -11.01 -18.35 -18.83
C GLU A 83 -12.39 -18.88 -19.25
N MET A 84 -13.43 -18.61 -18.45
CA MET A 84 -14.80 -18.95 -18.80
C MET A 84 -15.26 -18.23 -20.07
N VAL A 85 -14.99 -16.92 -20.21
CA VAL A 85 -15.32 -16.18 -21.43
C VAL A 85 -14.59 -16.76 -22.65
N ARG A 86 -13.33 -17.18 -22.53
CA ARG A 86 -12.60 -17.84 -23.62
C ARG A 86 -13.26 -19.16 -24.04
N LYS A 87 -13.72 -19.96 -23.08
CA LYS A 87 -14.44 -21.22 -23.37
C LYS A 87 -15.76 -20.93 -24.10
N LEU A 88 -16.50 -19.92 -23.65
CA LEU A 88 -17.73 -19.49 -24.33
C LEU A 88 -17.46 -18.96 -25.74
N ASP A 89 -16.41 -18.16 -25.91
CA ASP A 89 -15.99 -17.62 -27.21
C ASP A 89 -15.68 -18.75 -28.20
N ALA A 90 -14.94 -19.78 -27.76
CA ALA A 90 -14.65 -20.95 -28.58
C ALA A 90 -15.88 -21.76 -29.00
N MET A 91 -16.97 -21.71 -28.21
CA MET A 91 -18.23 -22.41 -28.52
C MET A 91 -19.17 -21.59 -29.41
N VAL A 92 -19.20 -20.27 -29.22
CA VAL A 92 -20.18 -19.36 -29.82
C VAL A 92 -19.68 -18.75 -31.11
N ALA A 93 -18.39 -18.34 -31.18
CA ALA A 93 -17.84 -17.67 -32.36
C ALA A 93 -17.98 -18.51 -33.65
N PRO A 94 -17.71 -19.83 -33.66
CA PRO A 94 -17.89 -20.65 -34.86
C PRO A 94 -19.34 -20.73 -35.33
N ARG A 95 -20.30 -20.64 -34.41
CA ARG A 95 -21.74 -20.71 -34.72
C ARG A 95 -22.30 -19.39 -35.27
N LEU A 96 -21.57 -18.30 -35.10
CA LEU A 96 -21.93 -16.98 -35.60
C LEU A 96 -21.18 -16.62 -36.89
N GLU A 97 -20.34 -17.50 -37.41
CA GLU A 97 -19.65 -17.27 -38.68
C GLU A 97 -20.63 -17.02 -39.82
N GLY A 98 -20.31 -16.03 -40.67
CA GLY A 98 -21.18 -15.60 -41.76
C GLY A 98 -22.39 -14.75 -41.34
N THR A 99 -22.61 -14.55 -40.04
CA THR A 99 -23.68 -13.66 -39.53
C THR A 99 -23.14 -12.27 -39.17
N ASP A 100 -24.01 -11.26 -39.27
CA ASP A 100 -23.77 -9.89 -38.78
C ASP A 100 -23.53 -9.81 -37.26
N ARG A 101 -24.03 -10.81 -36.51
CA ARG A 101 -23.91 -10.91 -35.04
C ARG A 101 -22.49 -11.21 -34.56
N LEU A 102 -21.61 -11.75 -35.40
CA LEU A 102 -20.23 -12.08 -35.02
C LEU A 102 -19.43 -10.85 -34.57
N ALA A 103 -19.65 -9.70 -35.23
CA ALA A 103 -18.98 -8.45 -34.87
C ALA A 103 -19.39 -7.99 -33.46
N GLY A 104 -20.69 -8.07 -33.15
CA GLY A 104 -21.21 -7.76 -31.80
C GLY A 104 -20.66 -8.71 -30.74
N TRP A 105 -20.63 -10.02 -31.01
CA TRP A 105 -20.05 -11.01 -30.11
C TRP A 105 -18.56 -10.76 -29.82
N LYS A 106 -17.75 -10.51 -30.87
CA LYS A 106 -16.32 -10.21 -30.72
C LYS A 106 -16.04 -8.93 -29.93
N SER A 107 -16.91 -7.92 -30.03
CA SER A 107 -16.79 -6.70 -29.23
C SER A 107 -17.03 -6.99 -27.74
N LEU A 108 -18.11 -7.70 -27.42
CA LEU A 108 -18.47 -8.08 -26.05
C LEU A 108 -17.43 -9.01 -25.40
N SER A 109 -16.91 -9.99 -26.15
CA SER A 109 -15.88 -10.91 -25.64
C SER A 109 -14.48 -10.26 -25.53
N ARG A 110 -14.20 -9.19 -26.30
CA ARG A 110 -12.94 -8.42 -26.23
C ARG A 110 -12.90 -7.41 -25.08
N PHE A 111 -14.00 -6.79 -24.68
CA PHE A 111 -14.02 -5.95 -23.47
C PHE A 111 -13.60 -6.74 -22.21
N ALA A 112 -13.92 -8.05 -22.17
CA ALA A 112 -13.42 -8.96 -21.13
C ALA A 112 -11.90 -9.25 -21.25
N ARG A 113 -11.29 -9.00 -22.41
CA ARG A 113 -9.88 -9.28 -22.75
C ARG A 113 -8.97 -8.06 -22.61
N GLU A 114 -9.43 -6.87 -22.96
CA GLU A 114 -8.63 -5.63 -23.09
C GLU A 114 -8.23 -5.02 -21.72
N GLN A 115 -8.93 -5.36 -20.63
CA GLN A 115 -8.48 -5.04 -19.25
C GLN A 115 -7.13 -5.66 -18.84
N ARG A 116 -6.46 -6.40 -19.73
CA ARG A 116 -5.11 -6.93 -19.52
C ARG A 116 -4.02 -5.94 -19.97
N GLU A 117 -4.24 -5.20 -21.04
CA GLU A 117 -3.16 -4.44 -21.71
C GLU A 117 -2.89 -3.09 -21.03
N GLU A 118 -3.91 -2.45 -20.45
CA GLU A 118 -3.71 -1.24 -19.63
C GLU A 118 -2.95 -1.46 -18.31
N LYS A 119 -2.83 -2.71 -17.83
CA LYS A 119 -2.12 -3.02 -16.56
C LYS A 119 -0.70 -3.55 -16.73
N GLU A 120 -0.29 -3.99 -17.93
CA GLU A 120 1.09 -4.47 -18.17
C GLU A 120 2.04 -3.34 -18.62
N GLN A 121 1.55 -2.13 -18.94
CA GLN A 121 2.37 -1.03 -19.49
C GLN A 121 2.60 0.17 -18.54
N GLY A 122 2.14 0.10 -17.29
CA GLY A 122 2.25 1.19 -16.30
C GLY A 122 3.41 1.10 -15.29
N ASP A 123 4.26 0.08 -15.35
CA ASP A 123 5.28 -0.19 -14.31
C ASP A 123 6.73 -0.05 -14.80
N VAL A 124 7.02 0.82 -15.78
CA VAL A 124 8.40 1.22 -16.06
C VAL A 124 8.46 2.65 -16.65
N ASN A 125 8.48 3.66 -15.78
CA ASN A 125 9.37 4.84 -15.87
C ASN A 125 8.84 6.06 -15.08
N GLY A 126 9.64 6.48 -14.09
CA GLY A 126 10.13 7.86 -14.06
C GLY A 126 9.25 8.93 -13.41
N VAL A 127 9.59 9.24 -12.16
CA VAL A 127 9.28 10.50 -11.46
C VAL A 127 9.58 11.74 -12.32
N THR A 128 8.62 12.67 -12.43
CA THR A 128 8.88 14.12 -12.25
C THR A 128 7.56 14.87 -11.97
N PRO A 129 7.44 15.63 -10.86
CA PRO A 129 6.38 16.61 -10.70
C PRO A 129 6.88 17.98 -11.17
N THR A 130 6.14 18.64 -12.06
CA THR A 130 6.33 20.08 -12.34
C THR A 130 4.97 20.74 -12.57
N PRO A 131 4.84 22.06 -12.37
CA PRO A 131 3.82 22.65 -11.51
C PRO A 131 2.69 23.23 -12.36
N GLN A 132 1.45 23.16 -11.88
CA GLN A 132 0.37 23.87 -12.55
C GLN A 132 0.40 25.36 -12.18
N THR A 133 0.94 26.16 -13.10
CA THR A 133 0.73 27.62 -13.15
C THR A 133 -0.62 27.88 -13.82
N HIS A 134 -1.52 28.55 -13.10
CA HIS A 134 -2.75 29.10 -13.65
C HIS A 134 -2.47 30.42 -14.41
N ALA A 135 -2.87 30.47 -15.68
CA ALA A 135 -3.25 31.65 -16.47
C ALA A 135 -4.03 31.09 -17.68
N VAL A 136 -5.18 31.61 -18.11
CA VAL A 136 -5.65 33.00 -18.27
C VAL A 136 -7.17 33.04 -18.06
#